data_AF-A0A1H7XFG9-F1
#
_entry.id   AF-A0A1H7XFG9-F1
#
_cell.length_a   1.000
_cell.length_b   1.000
_cell.length_c   1.000
_cell.angle_alpha   90.00
_cell.angle_beta   90.00
_cell.angle_gamma   90.00
#
_symmetry.space_group_name_H-M   'P 1'
#
loop_
_entity.id
_entity.type
_entity.pdbx_description
1 polymer ?
#
loop_
_entity_poly.entity_id
_entity_poly.type
_entity_poly.pdbx_seq_one_letter_code
_entity_poly.pdbx_strand_id
1 'polypeptide(L)'
;MKNKQKKLKAENFRYIKKQVIKNPMMYIDDFFKHQTSVDHWMRDISHMVNASAYPEMASPGVVDSGYYCKQLIEQVEVAYIIYKQCGLKKQQEPLVFFRKRDDYYAYSSRGEYSFNGQINPSDTISRFFSFQSLQKWYDTFDDMMLSSTHPETIYYDQFGSKIAVFHELLLRLAQAMYVIHREGGLPLQVPSYVIAQPTDAFEGKMPRTKLGELVHSIIDKQQAEEAAELELVFEKAYGGAKPVNKDVEVIEQ
;
A
#
# COMPACT_ATOMS: atom_id res chain seq x y z
N MET A 1 3.81 12.99 -34.47
CA MET A 1 2.44 12.56 -34.14
C MET A 1 2.20 12.77 -32.65
N LYS A 2 1.22 13.62 -32.26
CA LYS A 2 0.82 13.74 -30.85
C LYS A 2 0.04 12.47 -30.47
N ASN A 3 0.64 11.58 -29.69
CA ASN A 3 -0.07 10.46 -29.08
C ASN A 3 -1.17 11.03 -28.18
N LYS A 4 -2.41 11.09 -28.68
CA LYS A 4 -3.58 11.37 -27.85
C LYS A 4 -3.73 10.20 -26.89
N GLN A 5 -3.15 10.31 -25.69
CA GLN A 5 -3.44 9.37 -24.61
C GLN A 5 -4.96 9.37 -24.41
N LYS A 6 -5.58 8.20 -24.55
CA LYS A 6 -7.01 8.03 -24.34
C LYS A 6 -7.33 8.46 -22.91
N LYS A 7 -8.20 9.45 -22.75
CA LYS A 7 -8.55 10.01 -21.45
C LYS A 7 -9.16 8.90 -20.58
N LEU A 8 -8.60 8.71 -19.38
CA LEU A 8 -9.16 7.80 -18.39
C LEU A 8 -10.52 8.34 -17.93
N LYS A 9 -11.49 7.43 -17.81
CA LYS A 9 -12.84 7.72 -17.34
C LYS A 9 -13.20 6.73 -16.24
N ALA A 10 -14.02 7.17 -15.28
CA ALA A 10 -14.46 6.36 -14.15
C ALA A 10 -15.20 5.09 -14.60
N GLU A 11 -15.93 5.15 -15.72
CA GLU A 11 -16.63 4.00 -16.33
C GLU A 11 -15.70 2.83 -16.73
N ASN A 12 -14.38 3.05 -16.79
CA ASN A 12 -13.41 1.99 -17.11
C ASN A 12 -12.91 1.23 -15.87
N PHE A 13 -13.38 1.60 -14.68
CA PHE A 13 -12.94 1.08 -13.38
C PHE A 13 -14.14 0.56 -12.60
N ARG A 14 -13.94 -0.46 -11.75
CA ARG A 14 -14.99 -1.05 -10.92
C ARG A 14 -15.29 -0.19 -9.71
N TYR A 15 -14.26 0.39 -9.09
CA TYR A 15 -14.42 1.07 -7.79
C TYR A 15 -13.89 2.50 -7.77
N ILE A 16 -12.96 2.86 -8.67
CA ILE A 16 -12.37 4.19 -8.64
C ILE A 16 -13.29 5.32 -9.13
N LYS A 17 -13.44 6.34 -8.28
CA LYS A 17 -14.14 7.59 -8.56
C LYS A 17 -13.30 8.55 -9.40
N LYS A 18 -13.98 9.45 -10.12
CA LYS A 18 -13.37 10.50 -10.97
C LYS A 18 -12.35 11.39 -10.24
N GLN A 19 -12.51 11.62 -8.93
CA GLN A 19 -11.59 12.44 -8.14
C GLN A 19 -10.22 11.76 -7.98
N VAL A 20 -10.21 10.46 -7.69
CA VAL A 20 -8.98 9.66 -7.59
C VAL A 20 -8.31 9.53 -8.97
N ILE A 21 -9.09 9.48 -10.06
CA ILE A 21 -8.50 9.58 -11.41
C ILE A 21 -7.78 10.90 -11.60
N LYS A 22 -8.29 12.02 -11.09
CA LYS A 22 -7.60 13.31 -11.22
C LYS A 22 -6.36 13.40 -10.32
N ASN A 23 -6.47 12.90 -9.09
CA ASN A 23 -5.40 12.90 -8.11
C ASN A 23 -5.33 11.55 -7.39
N PRO A 24 -4.49 10.61 -7.88
CA PRO A 24 -4.30 9.30 -7.27
C PRO A 24 -3.79 9.36 -5.83
N MET A 25 -3.03 10.42 -5.48
CA MET A 25 -2.50 10.59 -4.13
C MET A 25 -3.59 10.72 -3.07
N MET A 26 -4.78 11.20 -3.44
CA MET A 26 -5.92 11.27 -2.50
C MET A 26 -6.30 9.88 -1.96
N TYR A 27 -6.26 8.85 -2.81
CA TYR A 27 -6.52 7.48 -2.36
C TYR A 27 -5.36 6.93 -1.55
N ILE A 28 -4.13 7.12 -2.05
CA ILE A 28 -2.92 6.58 -1.43
C ILE A 28 -2.76 7.11 0.00
N ASP A 29 -2.94 8.42 0.17
CA ASP A 29 -2.87 9.08 1.47
C ASP A 29 -3.96 8.57 2.41
N ASP A 30 -5.21 8.52 1.97
CA ASP A 30 -6.31 8.04 2.80
C ASP A 30 -6.09 6.58 3.25
N PHE A 31 -5.66 5.73 2.31
CA PHE A 31 -5.44 4.31 2.57
C PHE A 31 -4.33 4.06 3.62
N PHE A 32 -3.15 4.67 3.45
CA PHE A 32 -2.01 4.42 4.34
C PHE A 32 -1.96 5.31 5.58
N LYS A 33 -2.66 6.45 5.61
CA LYS A 33 -2.75 7.29 6.83
C LYS A 33 -3.87 6.85 7.76
N HIS A 34 -4.97 6.32 7.22
CA HIS A 34 -6.20 6.14 8.00
C HIS A 34 -6.77 4.72 7.98
N GLN A 35 -6.46 3.89 6.98
CA GLN A 35 -7.10 2.57 6.87
C GLN A 35 -6.20 1.42 7.30
N THR A 36 -4.91 1.42 6.94
CA THR A 36 -4.02 0.30 7.25
C THR A 36 -2.54 0.69 7.22
N SER A 37 -1.70 -0.11 7.88
CA SER A 37 -0.24 -0.05 7.72
C SER A 37 0.19 -0.94 6.55
N VAL A 38 1.37 -0.67 5.97
CA VAL A 38 1.89 -1.50 4.87
C VAL A 38 2.08 -2.97 5.31
N ASP A 39 2.52 -3.20 6.55
CA ASP A 39 2.74 -4.55 7.08
C ASP A 39 1.43 -5.34 7.23
N HIS A 40 0.37 -4.70 7.73
CA HIS A 40 -0.95 -5.33 7.82
C HIS A 40 -1.51 -5.60 6.42
N TRP A 41 -1.43 -4.62 5.53
CA TRP A 41 -1.92 -4.79 4.16
C TRP A 41 -1.24 -5.91 3.39
N MET A 42 0.08 -6.06 3.53
CA MET A 42 0.82 -7.16 2.91
C MET A 42 0.45 -8.54 3.49
N ARG A 43 0.11 -8.60 4.78
CA ARG A 43 -0.41 -9.83 5.41
C ARG A 43 -1.80 -10.17 4.87
N ASP A 44 -2.68 -9.17 4.73
CA ASP A 44 -4.03 -9.36 4.17
C ASP A 44 -3.96 -9.87 2.72
N ILE A 45 -3.10 -9.28 1.89
CA ILE A 45 -2.83 -9.78 0.53
C ILE A 45 -2.35 -11.23 0.58
N SER A 46 -1.38 -11.54 1.43
CA SER A 46 -0.83 -12.90 1.53
C SER A 46 -1.89 -13.90 1.95
N HIS A 47 -2.72 -13.55 2.94
CA HIS A 47 -3.81 -14.39 3.39
C HIS A 47 -4.82 -14.63 2.28
N MET A 48 -5.25 -13.59 1.56
CA MET A 48 -6.20 -13.72 0.47
C MET A 48 -5.65 -14.58 -0.68
N VAL A 49 -4.39 -14.38 -1.08
CA VAL A 49 -3.79 -15.19 -2.14
C VAL A 49 -3.66 -16.66 -1.70
N ASN A 50 -3.26 -16.92 -0.45
CA ASN A 50 -3.19 -18.28 0.07
C ASN A 50 -4.56 -18.95 0.16
N ALA A 51 -5.56 -18.24 0.70
CA ALA A 51 -6.95 -18.72 0.79
C ALA A 51 -7.58 -18.95 -0.59
N SER A 52 -7.15 -18.21 -1.63
CA SER A 52 -7.61 -18.44 -2.99
C SER A 52 -7.03 -19.72 -3.61
N ALA A 53 -5.79 -20.09 -3.27
CA ALA A 53 -5.15 -21.30 -3.79
C ALA A 53 -5.46 -22.56 -2.96
N TYR A 54 -5.69 -22.37 -1.66
CA TYR A 54 -6.00 -23.42 -0.71
C TYR A 54 -7.18 -22.94 0.15
N PRO A 55 -8.42 -23.17 -0.27
CA PRO A 55 -9.62 -22.69 0.41
C PRO A 55 -9.75 -23.11 1.88
N GLU A 56 -9.10 -24.20 2.31
CA GLU A 56 -9.05 -24.62 3.71
C GLU A 56 -8.20 -23.70 4.58
N MET A 57 -7.31 -22.91 3.97
CA MET A 57 -6.58 -21.84 4.67
C MET A 57 -7.44 -20.58 4.84
N ALA A 58 -8.63 -20.51 4.23
CA ALA A 58 -9.57 -19.42 4.48
C ALA A 58 -10.09 -19.51 5.92
N SER A 59 -10.15 -18.37 6.60
CA SER A 59 -10.69 -18.32 7.96
C SER A 59 -12.22 -18.52 7.91
N PRO A 60 -12.77 -19.57 8.55
CA PRO A 60 -14.21 -19.82 8.52
C PRO A 60 -14.95 -18.70 9.25
N GLY A 61 -15.94 -18.11 8.56
CA GLY A 61 -16.79 -17.05 9.13
C GLY A 61 -16.27 -15.62 8.99
N VAL A 62 -15.16 -15.38 8.28
CA VAL A 62 -14.71 -14.02 7.96
C VAL A 62 -15.47 -13.49 6.75
N VAL A 63 -16.48 -12.65 7.02
CA VAL A 63 -17.31 -11.95 6.03
C VAL A 63 -16.51 -10.91 5.22
N ASP A 64 -15.31 -10.56 5.69
CA ASP A 64 -14.49 -9.47 5.16
C ASP A 64 -13.69 -9.82 3.89
N SER A 65 -13.74 -11.07 3.39
CA SER A 65 -13.01 -11.46 2.17
C SER A 65 -13.39 -10.60 0.95
N GLY A 66 -14.68 -10.26 0.81
CA GLY A 66 -15.15 -9.34 -0.21
C GLY A 66 -14.65 -7.90 -0.02
N TYR A 67 -14.49 -7.46 1.23
CA TYR A 67 -13.96 -6.13 1.54
C TYR A 67 -12.47 -6.02 1.16
N TYR A 68 -11.65 -6.98 1.56
CA TYR A 68 -10.22 -6.99 1.24
C TYR A 68 -9.96 -7.13 -0.26
N CYS A 69 -10.73 -7.96 -0.96
CA CYS A 69 -10.62 -8.05 -2.42
C CYS A 69 -11.01 -6.74 -3.10
N LYS A 70 -12.08 -6.07 -2.65
CA LYS A 70 -12.44 -4.74 -3.14
C LYS A 70 -11.28 -3.74 -2.93
N GLN A 71 -10.68 -3.70 -1.75
CA GLN A 71 -9.53 -2.82 -1.48
C GLN A 71 -8.34 -3.14 -2.38
N LEU A 72 -8.07 -4.42 -2.66
CA LEU A 72 -6.99 -4.81 -3.56
C LEU A 72 -7.27 -4.36 -5.00
N ILE A 73 -8.49 -4.54 -5.48
CA ILE A 73 -8.91 -4.07 -6.80
C ILE A 73 -8.76 -2.54 -6.87
N GLU A 74 -9.22 -1.80 -5.86
CA GLU A 74 -9.04 -0.34 -5.78
C GLU A 74 -7.57 0.06 -5.87
N GLN A 75 -6.67 -0.60 -5.11
CA GLN A 75 -5.24 -0.33 -5.16
C GLN A 75 -4.64 -0.59 -6.55
N VAL A 76 -5.04 -1.68 -7.21
CA VAL A 76 -4.61 -2.02 -8.57
C VAL A 76 -5.13 -1.01 -9.60
N GLU A 77 -6.36 -0.54 -9.45
CA GLU A 77 -6.94 0.50 -10.29
C GLU A 77 -6.18 1.84 -10.13
N VAL A 78 -5.84 2.23 -8.89
CA VAL A 78 -5.01 3.42 -8.64
C VAL A 78 -3.62 3.28 -9.26
N ALA A 79 -2.97 2.12 -9.10
CA ALA A 79 -1.70 1.85 -9.75
C ALA A 79 -1.79 1.95 -11.28
N TYR A 80 -2.90 1.52 -11.88
CA TYR A 80 -3.12 1.64 -13.32
C TYR A 80 -3.28 3.09 -13.77
N ILE A 81 -3.94 3.91 -12.96
CA ILE A 81 -4.07 5.35 -13.22
C ILE A 81 -2.67 5.99 -13.22
N ILE A 82 -1.84 5.70 -12.22
CA ILE A 82 -0.45 6.17 -12.15
C ILE A 82 0.34 5.69 -13.37
N TYR A 83 0.24 4.40 -13.70
CA TYR A 83 0.87 3.81 -14.89
C TYR A 83 0.55 4.59 -16.17
N LYS A 84 -0.71 4.97 -16.37
CA LYS A 84 -1.15 5.70 -17.55
C LYS A 84 -0.80 7.18 -17.51
N GLN A 85 -0.98 7.85 -16.38
CA GLN A 85 -0.72 9.29 -16.24
C GLN A 85 0.76 9.62 -16.32
N CYS A 86 1.60 8.80 -15.69
CA CYS A 86 3.05 8.95 -15.74
C CYS A 86 3.66 8.40 -17.04
N GLY A 87 2.84 7.84 -17.95
CA GLY A 87 3.31 7.33 -19.24
C GLY A 87 4.33 6.19 -19.11
N LEU A 88 4.17 5.36 -18.07
CA LEU A 88 5.08 4.26 -17.77
C LEU A 88 5.06 3.23 -18.91
N LYS A 89 6.23 2.68 -19.23
CA LYS A 89 6.43 1.81 -20.40
C LYS A 89 6.26 0.34 -20.01
N LYS A 90 5.78 -0.46 -20.97
CA LYS A 90 5.80 -1.92 -20.81
C LYS A 90 7.24 -2.44 -20.80
N GLN A 91 7.46 -3.51 -20.05
CA GLN A 91 8.71 -4.24 -19.94
C GLN A 91 8.57 -5.60 -20.61
N GLN A 92 9.63 -6.07 -21.26
CA GLN A 92 9.65 -7.38 -21.93
C GLN A 92 9.70 -8.53 -20.92
N GLU A 93 10.42 -8.34 -19.82
CA GLU A 93 10.67 -9.37 -18.81
C GLU A 93 10.12 -8.95 -17.44
N PRO A 94 8.79 -8.94 -17.25
CA PRO A 94 8.17 -8.40 -16.04
C PRO A 94 8.54 -9.16 -14.76
N LEU A 95 8.93 -10.43 -14.87
CA LEU A 95 9.24 -11.31 -13.74
C LEU A 95 10.72 -11.34 -13.33
N VAL A 96 11.60 -10.63 -14.06
CA VAL A 96 13.03 -10.56 -13.73
C VAL A 96 13.25 -9.47 -12.69
N PHE A 97 13.03 -9.84 -11.42
CA PHE A 97 13.13 -8.93 -10.28
C PHE A 97 14.56 -8.67 -9.81
N PHE A 98 15.41 -9.69 -9.84
CA PHE A 98 16.78 -9.61 -9.34
C PHE A 98 17.74 -9.44 -10.51
N ARG A 99 18.26 -8.22 -10.71
CA ARG A 99 19.29 -7.97 -11.74
C ARG A 99 20.69 -8.19 -11.18
N LYS A 100 20.88 -7.92 -9.89
CA LYS A 100 22.14 -8.12 -9.18
C LYS A 100 21.95 -9.06 -7.99
N ARG A 101 23.05 -9.67 -7.56
CA ARG A 101 23.11 -10.50 -6.35
C ARG A 101 22.65 -9.72 -5.09
N ASP A 102 22.97 -8.43 -5.03
CA ASP A 102 22.57 -7.57 -3.91
C ASP A 102 21.05 -7.38 -3.82
N ASP A 103 20.34 -7.37 -4.96
CA ASP A 103 18.88 -7.28 -4.98
C ASP A 103 18.25 -8.50 -4.31
N TYR A 104 18.83 -9.68 -4.56
CA TYR A 104 18.42 -10.93 -3.94
C TYR A 104 18.71 -10.95 -2.44
N TYR A 105 19.85 -10.42 -1.99
CA TYR A 105 20.15 -10.33 -0.56
C TYR A 105 19.29 -9.30 0.17
N ALA A 106 19.03 -8.14 -0.43
CA ALA A 106 18.11 -7.16 0.11
C ALA A 106 16.70 -7.77 0.32
N TYR A 107 16.23 -8.55 -0.66
CA TYR A 107 14.97 -9.27 -0.55
C TYR A 107 15.02 -10.39 0.50
N SER A 108 15.96 -11.33 0.39
CA SER A 108 16.01 -12.51 1.26
C SER A 108 16.35 -12.20 2.72
N SER A 109 17.19 -11.19 2.97
CA SER A 109 17.69 -10.89 4.33
C SER A 109 16.96 -9.74 5.00
N ARG A 110 16.41 -8.79 4.24
CA ARG A 110 15.74 -7.59 4.78
C ARG A 110 14.26 -7.49 4.41
N GLY A 111 13.74 -8.40 3.58
CA GLY A 111 12.38 -8.30 3.05
C GLY A 111 12.18 -7.11 2.10
N GLU A 112 13.26 -6.50 1.63
CA GLU A 112 13.18 -5.29 0.81
C GLU A 112 12.92 -5.65 -0.66
N TYR A 113 11.80 -5.20 -1.20
CA TYR A 113 11.49 -5.29 -2.63
C TYR A 113 12.27 -4.26 -3.46
N SER A 114 13.60 -4.39 -3.45
CA SER A 114 14.52 -3.46 -4.11
C SER A 114 14.97 -3.93 -5.51
N PHE A 115 15.38 -2.97 -6.32
CA PHE A 115 16.00 -3.13 -7.64
C PHE A 115 17.23 -2.23 -7.72
N ASN A 116 18.39 -2.80 -8.01
CA ASN A 116 19.69 -2.14 -7.85
C ASN A 116 19.87 -1.52 -6.44
N GLY A 117 19.38 -2.19 -5.39
CA GLY A 117 19.47 -1.70 -4.02
C GLY A 117 18.52 -0.55 -3.63
N GLN A 118 17.58 -0.15 -4.51
CA GLN A 118 16.54 0.84 -4.19
C GLN A 118 15.14 0.35 -4.59
N ILE A 119 14.11 0.69 -3.82
CA ILE A 119 12.73 0.44 -4.25
C ILE A 119 12.39 1.44 -5.35
N ASN A 120 12.02 0.95 -6.53
CA ASN A 120 11.58 1.79 -7.64
C ASN A 120 10.09 1.52 -7.92
N PRO A 121 9.18 2.39 -7.42
CA PRO A 121 7.75 2.18 -7.63
C PRO A 121 7.34 2.24 -9.10
N SER A 122 8.01 3.07 -9.91
CA SER A 122 7.72 3.19 -11.34
C SER A 122 8.06 1.91 -12.11
N ASP A 123 9.19 1.29 -11.78
CA ASP A 123 9.61 0.00 -12.35
C ASP A 123 8.64 -1.12 -11.93
N THR A 124 8.28 -1.15 -10.65
CA THR A 124 7.34 -2.13 -10.09
C THR A 124 5.96 -2.06 -10.76
N ILE A 125 5.36 -0.87 -10.84
CA ILE A 125 4.08 -0.66 -11.51
C ILE A 125 4.18 -1.03 -13.00
N SER A 126 5.30 -0.69 -13.65
CA SER A 126 5.53 -1.05 -15.05
C SER A 126 5.55 -2.56 -15.26
N ARG A 127 6.26 -3.30 -14.40
CA ARG A 127 6.31 -4.78 -14.43
C ARG A 127 4.95 -5.40 -14.20
N PHE A 128 4.22 -4.90 -13.21
CA PHE A 128 2.89 -5.37 -12.83
C PHE A 128 1.90 -5.37 -14.02
N PHE A 129 1.82 -4.24 -14.76
CA PHE A 129 0.96 -4.13 -15.94
C PHE A 129 1.58 -4.66 -17.24
N SER A 130 2.85 -5.07 -17.20
CA SER A 130 3.49 -5.79 -18.30
C SER A 130 3.24 -7.29 -18.22
N PHE A 131 3.14 -7.83 -17.01
CA PHE A 131 2.78 -9.23 -16.78
C PHE A 131 1.36 -9.52 -17.28
N GLN A 132 0.37 -8.72 -16.87
CA GLN A 132 -0.98 -8.81 -17.43
C GLN A 132 -1.74 -7.47 -17.42
N SER A 133 -2.75 -7.37 -18.28
CA SER A 133 -3.58 -6.15 -18.37
C SER A 133 -4.47 -5.99 -17.15
N LEU A 134 -4.97 -4.77 -16.91
CA LEU A 134 -5.95 -4.51 -15.85
C LEU A 134 -7.17 -5.43 -15.94
N GLN A 135 -7.66 -5.69 -17.16
CA GLN A 135 -8.77 -6.63 -17.36
C GLN A 135 -8.42 -8.05 -16.88
N LYS A 136 -7.23 -8.56 -17.23
CA LYS A 136 -6.79 -9.89 -16.77
C LYS A 136 -6.61 -9.94 -15.25
N TRP A 137 -6.19 -8.83 -14.65
CA TRP A 137 -6.15 -8.71 -13.19
C TRP A 137 -7.55 -8.80 -12.58
N TYR A 138 -8.55 -8.15 -13.16
CA TYR A 138 -9.94 -8.33 -12.72
C TYR A 138 -10.39 -9.78 -12.80
N ASP A 139 -10.14 -10.45 -13.93
CA ASP A 139 -10.50 -11.86 -14.09
C ASP A 139 -9.77 -12.72 -13.02
N THR A 140 -8.50 -12.41 -12.72
CA THR A 140 -7.74 -13.07 -11.65
C THR A 140 -8.36 -12.85 -10.27
N PHE A 141 -8.82 -11.64 -9.95
CA PHE A 141 -9.44 -11.35 -8.65
C PHE A 141 -10.82 -11.98 -8.51
N ASP A 142 -11.58 -12.06 -9.60
CA ASP A 142 -12.86 -12.74 -9.65
C ASP A 142 -12.67 -14.25 -9.40
N ASP A 143 -11.67 -14.85 -10.05
CA ASP A 143 -11.29 -16.24 -9.82
C ASP A 143 -10.87 -16.47 -8.36
N MET A 144 -10.02 -15.60 -7.79
CA MET A 144 -9.57 -15.72 -6.39
C MET A 144 -10.74 -15.62 -5.39
N MET A 145 -11.71 -14.74 -5.65
CA MET A 145 -12.92 -14.62 -4.84
C MET A 145 -13.83 -15.84 -4.96
N LEU A 146 -13.96 -16.40 -6.16
CA LEU A 146 -14.75 -17.60 -6.37
C LEU A 146 -14.16 -18.79 -5.61
N SER A 147 -12.83 -18.97 -5.68
CA SER A 147 -12.14 -20.07 -4.98
C SER A 147 -12.23 -19.95 -3.46
N SER A 148 -12.03 -18.75 -2.93
CA SER A 148 -12.05 -18.51 -1.47
C SER A 148 -13.44 -18.62 -0.83
N THR A 149 -14.52 -18.55 -1.62
CA THR A 149 -15.91 -18.67 -1.13
C THR A 149 -16.43 -20.10 -1.15
N HIS A 150 -15.72 -21.04 -1.78
CA HIS A 150 -16.12 -22.44 -1.89
C HIS A 150 -15.08 -23.35 -1.21
N PRO A 151 -15.16 -23.54 0.12
CA PRO A 151 -14.19 -24.33 0.89
C PRO A 151 -14.15 -25.82 0.50
N GLU A 152 -15.09 -26.29 -0.31
CA GLU A 152 -15.20 -27.69 -0.77
C GLU A 152 -14.60 -27.93 -2.17
N THR A 153 -13.93 -26.93 -2.76
CA THR A 153 -13.35 -27.11 -4.11
C THR A 153 -12.10 -27.98 -4.06
N ILE A 154 -12.22 -29.18 -4.62
CA ILE A 154 -11.15 -30.21 -4.72
C ILE A 154 -10.03 -29.84 -5.72
N TYR A 155 -10.05 -28.61 -6.25
CA TYR A 155 -9.22 -28.15 -7.37
C TYR A 155 -8.11 -27.19 -6.93
N TYR A 156 -7.15 -27.71 -6.17
CA TYR A 156 -5.96 -26.97 -5.71
C TYR A 156 -5.03 -26.45 -6.83
N ASP A 157 -5.24 -26.90 -8.08
CA ASP A 157 -4.40 -26.53 -9.22
C ASP A 157 -4.98 -25.39 -10.08
N GLN A 158 -6.05 -24.71 -9.63
CA GLN A 158 -6.70 -23.64 -10.41
C GLN A 158 -5.72 -22.55 -10.86
N PHE A 159 -4.74 -22.22 -10.00
CA PHE A 159 -3.73 -21.21 -10.28
C PHE A 159 -2.35 -21.80 -10.61
N GLY A 160 -2.11 -23.07 -10.32
CA GLY A 160 -0.84 -23.76 -10.49
C GLY A 160 0.37 -22.93 -10.04
N SER A 161 1.43 -22.90 -10.86
CA SER A 161 2.64 -22.11 -10.59
C SER A 161 2.44 -20.59 -10.66
N LYS A 162 1.31 -20.09 -11.18
CA LYS A 162 1.05 -18.65 -11.29
C LYS A 162 0.68 -18.01 -9.96
N ILE A 163 0.22 -18.80 -8.97
CA ILE A 163 -0.13 -18.24 -7.66
C ILE A 163 1.06 -17.54 -7.00
N ALA A 164 2.25 -18.14 -7.08
CA ALA A 164 3.48 -17.55 -6.55
C ALA A 164 3.82 -16.24 -7.27
N VAL A 165 3.55 -16.16 -8.57
CA VAL A 165 3.76 -14.94 -9.36
C VAL A 165 2.76 -13.85 -8.97
N PHE A 166 1.49 -14.20 -8.77
CA PHE A 166 0.47 -13.26 -8.31
C PHE A 166 0.80 -12.74 -6.91
N HIS A 167 1.16 -13.63 -5.98
CA HIS A 167 1.58 -13.27 -4.63
C HIS A 167 2.73 -12.25 -4.67
N GLU A 168 3.81 -12.57 -5.38
CA GLU A 168 4.99 -11.73 -5.48
C GLU A 168 4.67 -10.35 -6.10
N LEU A 169 3.90 -10.33 -7.19
CA LEU A 169 3.54 -9.08 -7.87
C LEU A 169 2.63 -8.19 -7.02
N LEU A 170 1.67 -8.77 -6.29
CA LEU A 170 0.75 -8.03 -5.43
C LEU A 170 1.48 -7.44 -4.21
N LEU A 171 2.38 -8.20 -3.57
CA LEU A 171 3.20 -7.68 -2.47
C LEU A 171 4.15 -6.57 -2.92
N ARG A 172 4.81 -6.75 -4.06
CA ARG A 172 5.64 -5.67 -4.66
C ARG A 172 4.81 -4.43 -4.95
N LEU A 173 3.61 -4.60 -5.48
CA LEU A 173 2.72 -3.48 -5.76
C LEU A 173 2.34 -2.74 -4.48
N ALA A 174 1.93 -3.45 -3.43
CA ALA A 174 1.62 -2.85 -2.12
C ALA A 174 2.80 -2.03 -1.58
N GLN A 175 4.01 -2.58 -1.63
CA GLN A 175 5.22 -1.88 -1.21
C GLN A 175 5.49 -0.64 -2.07
N ALA A 176 5.33 -0.73 -3.38
CA ALA A 176 5.51 0.40 -4.30
C ALA A 176 4.50 1.52 -4.01
N MET A 177 3.24 1.18 -3.73
CA MET A 177 2.20 2.14 -3.36
C MET A 177 2.52 2.82 -2.03
N TYR A 178 3.06 2.09 -1.05
CA TYR A 178 3.51 2.66 0.22
C TYR A 178 4.72 3.59 0.06
N VAL A 179 5.67 3.26 -0.83
CA VAL A 179 6.79 4.17 -1.11
C VAL A 179 6.31 5.47 -1.75
N ILE A 180 5.36 5.39 -2.69
CA ILE A 180 4.72 6.58 -3.29
C ILE A 180 4.06 7.45 -2.20
N HIS A 181 3.36 6.82 -1.25
CA HIS A 181 2.79 7.52 -0.08
C HIS A 181 3.88 8.25 0.72
N ARG A 182 4.91 7.51 1.15
CA ARG A 182 5.99 8.02 2.00
C ARG A 182 6.76 9.18 1.35
N GLU A 183 6.96 9.11 0.03
CA GLU A 183 7.71 10.10 -0.73
C GLU A 183 6.82 11.25 -1.26
N GLY A 184 5.51 11.21 -0.99
CA GLY A 184 4.57 12.25 -1.41
C GLY A 184 4.31 12.28 -2.92
N GLY A 185 4.63 11.21 -3.64
CA GLY A 185 4.50 11.14 -5.09
C GLY A 185 5.36 10.04 -5.72
N LEU A 186 5.23 9.88 -7.03
CA LEU A 186 6.06 8.93 -7.78
C LEU A 186 7.45 9.56 -8.03
N PRO A 187 8.55 9.00 -7.50
CA PRO A 187 9.90 9.49 -7.80
C PRO A 187 10.22 9.23 -9.27
N LEU A 188 10.17 10.28 -10.10
CA LEU A 188 10.56 10.22 -11.51
C LEU A 188 11.98 10.77 -11.66
N GLN A 189 12.87 9.98 -12.26
CA GLN A 189 14.18 10.48 -12.68
C GLN A 189 13.98 11.46 -13.83
N VAL A 190 14.05 12.75 -13.52
CA VAL A 190 14.05 13.82 -14.52
C VAL A 190 15.49 14.14 -14.93
N PRO A 191 15.75 14.35 -16.23
CA PRO A 191 17.04 14.87 -16.68
C PRO A 191 17.38 16.19 -15.98
N SER A 192 18.66 16.44 -15.72
CA SER A 192 19.15 17.58 -14.92
C SER A 192 18.75 18.97 -15.43
N TYR A 193 18.29 19.08 -16.68
CA TYR A 193 17.82 20.34 -17.28
C TYR A 193 16.32 20.61 -17.05
N VAL A 194 15.57 19.71 -16.41
CA VAL A 194 14.15 19.91 -16.12
C VAL A 194 14.00 20.54 -14.74
N ILE A 195 13.54 21.79 -14.70
CA ILE A 195 13.18 22.49 -13.47
C ILE A 195 11.67 22.31 -13.26
N ALA A 196 11.28 21.52 -12.26
CA ALA A 196 9.88 21.41 -11.85
C ALA A 196 9.48 22.68 -11.08
N GLN A 197 8.44 23.37 -11.52
CA GLN A 197 7.83 24.43 -10.72
C GLN A 197 6.81 23.81 -9.76
N PRO A 198 6.86 24.13 -8.45
CA PRO A 198 5.86 23.66 -7.50
C PRO A 198 4.50 24.19 -7.93
N THR A 199 3.52 23.30 -8.07
CA THR A 199 2.13 23.68 -8.26
C THR A 199 1.48 23.68 -6.88
N ASP A 200 0.76 24.76 -6.54
CA ASP A 200 0.15 24.95 -5.23
C ASP A 200 -0.63 23.72 -4.76
N ALA A 201 -0.45 23.38 -3.48
CA ALA A 201 -1.00 22.20 -2.83
C ALA A 201 -2.52 22.11 -3.04
N PHE A 202 -2.97 21.04 -3.70
CA PHE A 202 -4.39 20.79 -3.89
C PHE A 202 -5.00 20.28 -2.58
N GLU A 203 -5.62 21.17 -1.79
CA GLU A 203 -6.38 20.86 -0.57
C GLU A 203 -7.71 20.14 -0.90
N GLY A 204 -7.64 18.96 -1.51
CA GLY A 204 -8.79 18.12 -1.78
C GLY A 204 -9.21 17.30 -0.56
N LYS A 205 -9.75 17.91 0.50
CA LYS A 205 -10.42 17.13 1.56
C LYS A 205 -11.68 16.49 0.99
N MET A 206 -11.83 15.16 1.12
CA MET A 206 -13.11 14.49 0.80
C MET A 206 -14.23 15.06 1.68
N PRO A 207 -15.45 15.26 1.14
CA PRO A 207 -16.65 15.29 1.98
C PRO A 207 -16.80 13.89 2.60
N ARG A 208 -16.64 13.80 3.92
CA ARG A 208 -16.80 12.55 4.66
C ARG A 208 -18.27 12.10 4.60
N THR A 209 -18.51 10.80 4.49
CA THR A 209 -19.86 10.26 4.72
C THR A 209 -20.15 10.28 6.22
N LYS A 210 -21.42 10.40 6.65
CA LYS A 210 -21.79 10.40 8.08
C LYS A 210 -21.25 9.19 8.85
N LEU A 211 -21.13 8.02 8.19
CA LEU A 211 -20.52 6.83 8.77
C LEU A 211 -19.01 6.96 8.91
N GLY A 212 -18.34 7.56 7.91
CA GLY A 212 -16.91 7.88 8.00
C GLY A 212 -16.60 8.88 9.11
N GLU A 213 -17.43 9.93 9.28
CA GLU A 213 -17.28 10.88 10.41
C GLU A 213 -17.40 10.19 11.77
N LEU A 214 -18.36 9.27 11.90
CA LEU A 214 -18.56 8.53 13.14
C LEU A 214 -17.39 7.60 13.46
N VAL A 215 -16.95 6.80 12.48
CA VAL A 215 -15.80 5.89 12.64
C VAL A 215 -14.53 6.68 12.98
N HIS A 216 -14.29 7.82 12.32
CA HIS A 216 -13.16 8.70 12.65
C HIS A 216 -13.27 9.29 14.06
N SER A 217 -14.46 9.73 14.49
CA SER A 217 -14.64 10.27 15.85
C SER A 217 -14.39 9.22 16.94
N ILE A 218 -14.66 7.94 16.64
CA ILE A 218 -14.41 6.83 17.57
C ILE A 218 -12.90 6.53 17.64
N ILE A 219 -12.23 6.50 16.49
CA ILE A 219 -10.78 6.24 16.41
C ILE A 219 -9.99 7.39 17.05
N ASP A 220 -10.32 8.65 16.75
CA ASP A 220 -9.67 9.83 17.33
C ASP A 220 -9.82 9.85 18.86
N LYS A 221 -10.97 9.40 19.36
CA LYS A 221 -11.24 9.30 20.80
C LYS A 221 -10.44 8.16 21.45
N GLN A 222 -10.37 6.99 20.82
CA GLN A 222 -9.56 5.87 21.31
C GLN A 222 -8.07 6.21 21.33
N GLN A 223 -7.56 6.89 20.30
CA GLN A 223 -6.15 7.31 20.25
C GLN A 223 -5.84 8.39 21.29
N ALA A 224 -6.77 9.30 21.57
CA ALA A 224 -6.61 10.28 22.64
C ALA A 224 -6.64 9.63 24.04
N GLU A 225 -7.49 8.62 24.24
CA GLU A 225 -7.56 7.84 25.48
C GLU A 225 -6.28 7.00 25.68
N GLU A 226 -5.79 6.31 24.65
CA GLU A 226 -4.53 5.55 24.69
C GLU A 226 -3.31 6.46 24.92
N ALA A 227 -3.28 7.64 24.30
CA ALA A 227 -2.20 8.62 24.52
C ALA A 227 -2.21 9.15 25.96
N ALA A 228 -3.39 9.44 26.54
CA ALA A 228 -3.52 9.89 27.92
C ALA A 228 -3.14 8.80 28.94
N GLU A 229 -3.48 7.53 28.66
CA GLU A 229 -3.05 6.41 29.50
C GLU A 229 -1.54 6.20 29.45
N LEU A 230 -0.92 6.32 28.28
CA LEU A 230 0.53 6.27 28.11
C LEU A 230 1.22 7.43 28.85
N GLU A 231 0.67 8.64 28.78
CA GLU A 231 1.21 9.82 29.48
C GLU A 231 1.16 9.65 31.01
N LEU A 232 0.06 9.09 31.55
CA LEU A 232 -0.06 8.72 32.97
C LEU A 232 0.93 7.63 33.40
N VAL A 233 1.23 6.67 32.52
CA VAL A 233 2.25 5.64 32.77
C VAL A 233 3.66 6.26 32.79
N PHE A 234 3.95 7.21 31.88
CA PHE A 234 5.22 7.94 31.85
C PHE A 234 5.40 8.84 33.08
N GLU A 235 4.37 9.55 33.53
CA GLU A 235 4.43 10.36 34.76
C GLU A 235 4.67 9.51 36.01
N LYS A 236 4.05 8.32 36.10
CA LYS A 236 4.30 7.40 37.22
C LYS A 236 5.70 6.79 37.18
N ALA A 237 6.25 6.55 36.00
CA ALA A 237 7.58 5.96 35.84
C ALA A 237 8.72 6.97 36.07
N TYR A 238 8.51 8.27 35.79
CA TYR A 238 9.58 9.27 35.77
C TYR A 238 9.31 10.56 36.55
N GLY A 239 8.10 10.79 37.09
CA GLY A 239 7.71 11.99 37.83
C GLY A 239 8.27 12.13 39.26
N GLY A 240 9.20 11.26 39.65
CA GLY A 240 9.78 11.18 40.99
C GLY A 240 11.24 11.66 41.09
N ALA A 241 11.65 12.69 40.34
CA ALA A 241 13.00 13.27 40.49
C ALA A 241 12.92 14.74 40.95
N LYS A 242 13.00 14.97 42.27
CA LYS A 242 13.32 16.31 42.80
C LYS A 242 14.78 16.65 42.45
N PRO A 243 15.09 17.89 42.05
CA PRO A 243 16.48 18.32 41.89
C PRO A 243 17.17 18.34 43.26
N VAL A 244 18.31 17.66 43.37
CA VAL A 244 19.18 17.73 44.55
C VAL A 244 19.92 19.06 44.51
N ASN A 245 19.52 20.00 45.36
CA ASN A 245 20.34 21.15 45.75
C ASN A 245 21.61 20.61 46.42
N LYS A 246 22.79 20.93 45.86
CA LYS A 246 24.05 20.88 46.62
C LYS A 246 24.37 22.31 47.03
N ASP A 247 23.93 22.65 48.24
CA ASP A 247 24.42 23.81 48.95
C ASP A 247 25.89 23.62 49.31
N VAL A 248 26.62 24.70 49.11
CA VAL A 248 28.01 24.93 49.49
C VAL A 248 28.05 25.10 51.00
N GLU A 249 28.79 24.25 51.72
CA GLU A 249 29.22 24.54 53.08
C GLU A 249 30.74 24.72 53.13
N VAL A 250 31.10 25.96 53.46
CA VAL A 250 32.40 26.44 53.90
C VAL A 250 32.72 25.80 55.24
N ILE A 251 33.90 25.20 55.39
CA ILE A 251 34.49 24.89 56.70
C ILE A 251 35.74 25.77 56.83
N GLU A 252 35.62 26.83 57.63
CA GLU A 252 36.75 27.45 58.33
C GLU A 252 36.94 26.70 59.65
N GLN A 253 38.12 26.10 59.82
CA GLN A 253 38.95 26.16 61.02
C GLN A 253 40.33 25.57 60.72
#